data_AF-A0A832ZIW8-F1
#
_entry.id   AF-A0A832ZIW8-F1
#
_cell.length_a   1.000
_cell.length_b   1.000
_cell.length_c   1.000
_cell.angle_alpha   90.00
_cell.angle_beta   90.00
_cell.angle_gamma   90.00
#
_symmetry.space_group_name_H-M   'P 1'
#
loop_
_entity.id
_entity.type
_entity.pdbx_description
1 polymer ?
#
loop_
_entity_poly.entity_id
_entity_poly.type
_entity_poly.pdbx_seq_one_letter_code
_entity_poly.pdbx_strand_id
1 'polypeptide(L)'
;MKKSLIKKVLELRDAGLTTVDIAEELNVSVDTALYLVLNGEKLLKESEELEEQIEKKTDIFVNWDDIKISPKRLRCITSIMCDMLKDIDFEVVLGISTGGIPLGILISEELEKDFSVYIPKKHLQGREKTIGFIGHNYQRIKGRGIVVVDDVITSGNTIKESINYVKGIGDPRGAIVVIDKSGIEEIEGVPVRALFRVGTVELSR
;
A
#
# COMPACT_ATOMS: atom_id res chain seq x y z
N MET A 1 -14.86 -11.61 14.41
CA MET A 1 -14.21 -10.43 13.76
C MET A 1 -14.13 -9.22 14.70
N LYS A 2 -13.05 -8.40 14.73
CA LYS A 2 -12.93 -7.28 15.69
C LYS A 2 -14.00 -6.21 15.44
N LYS A 3 -14.92 -5.99 16.40
CA LYS A 3 -15.98 -4.96 16.34
C LYS A 3 -15.46 -3.54 16.07
N SER A 4 -14.22 -3.24 16.45
CA SER A 4 -13.57 -1.94 16.17
C SER A 4 -13.34 -1.70 14.67
N LEU A 5 -12.99 -2.74 13.90
CA LEU A 5 -12.81 -2.63 12.45
C LEU A 5 -14.14 -2.33 11.76
N ILE A 6 -15.20 -3.04 12.16
CA ILE A 6 -16.56 -2.85 11.63
C ILE A 6 -17.03 -1.41 11.90
N LYS A 7 -16.84 -0.89 13.13
CA LYS A 7 -17.18 0.50 13.47
C LYS A 7 -16.42 1.50 12.59
N LYS A 8 -15.11 1.33 12.42
CA LYS A 8 -14.29 2.23 11.59
C LYS A 8 -14.73 2.22 10.13
N VAL A 9 -15.11 1.05 9.58
CA VAL A 9 -15.69 0.96 8.22
C VAL A 9 -16.99 1.76 8.11
N LEU A 10 -17.90 1.62 9.08
CA LEU A 10 -19.18 2.35 9.06
C LEU A 10 -18.98 3.85 9.20
N GLU A 11 -18.07 4.29 10.07
CA GLU A 11 -17.71 5.72 10.22
C GLU A 11 -17.18 6.31 8.90
N LEU A 12 -16.29 5.61 8.20
CA LEU A 12 -15.74 6.06 6.92
C LEU A 12 -16.81 6.06 5.80
N ARG A 13 -17.68 5.05 5.77
CA ARG A 13 -18.83 4.99 4.85
C ARG A 13 -19.76 6.18 5.08
N ASP A 14 -20.10 6.47 6.33
CA ASP A 14 -21.01 7.54 6.70
C ASP A 14 -20.39 8.93 6.45
N ALA A 15 -19.05 9.02 6.46
CA ALA A 15 -18.28 10.18 5.99
C ALA A 15 -18.22 10.32 4.45
N GLY A 16 -18.81 9.39 3.70
CA GLY A 16 -18.94 9.45 2.24
C GLY A 16 -17.77 8.86 1.46
N LEU A 17 -16.86 8.13 2.11
CA LEU A 17 -15.74 7.49 1.41
C LEU A 17 -16.23 6.32 0.55
N THR A 18 -15.57 6.11 -0.59
CA THR A 18 -15.85 4.95 -1.44
C THR A 18 -15.27 3.67 -0.83
N THR A 19 -15.78 2.51 -1.23
CA THR A 19 -15.25 1.21 -0.81
C THR A 19 -13.74 1.07 -1.09
N VAL A 20 -13.25 1.68 -2.17
CA VAL A 20 -11.83 1.66 -2.54
C VAL A 20 -11.01 2.49 -1.54
N ASP A 21 -11.49 3.69 -1.20
CA ASP A 21 -10.82 4.57 -0.22
C ASP A 21 -10.80 3.92 1.17
N ILE A 22 -11.90 3.27 1.57
CA ILE A 22 -12.01 2.53 2.83
C ILE A 22 -11.02 1.36 2.87
N ALA A 23 -10.91 0.60 1.78
CA ALA A 23 -9.99 -0.52 1.70
C ALA A 23 -8.53 -0.07 1.87
N GLU A 24 -8.17 1.06 1.25
CA GLU A 24 -6.84 1.67 1.34
C GLU A 24 -6.55 2.19 2.75
N GLU A 25 -7.46 2.98 3.34
CA GLU A 25 -7.31 3.52 4.69
C GLU A 25 -7.13 2.42 5.75
N LEU A 26 -7.82 1.29 5.56
CA LEU A 26 -7.80 0.17 6.52
C LEU A 26 -6.82 -0.94 6.14
N ASN A 27 -6.05 -0.81 5.05
CA ASN A 27 -5.13 -1.85 4.56
C ASN A 27 -5.80 -3.25 4.43
N VAL A 28 -7.05 -3.29 3.98
CA VAL A 28 -7.81 -4.51 3.69
C VAL A 28 -8.04 -4.68 2.19
N SER A 29 -8.46 -5.86 1.75
CA SER A 29 -8.89 -6.03 0.36
C SER A 29 -10.17 -5.24 0.07
N VAL A 30 -10.38 -4.85 -1.19
CA VAL A 30 -11.61 -4.15 -1.63
C VAL A 30 -12.85 -5.01 -1.38
N ASP A 31 -12.75 -6.33 -1.58
CA ASP A 31 -13.83 -7.27 -1.28
C ASP A 31 -14.16 -7.30 0.21
N THR A 32 -13.14 -7.29 1.08
CA THR A 32 -13.31 -7.20 2.53
C THR A 32 -13.99 -5.89 2.92
N ALA A 33 -13.54 -4.76 2.37
CA ALA A 33 -14.20 -3.47 2.63
C ALA A 33 -15.66 -3.47 2.16
N LEU A 34 -15.94 -4.00 0.96
CA LEU A 34 -17.29 -4.10 0.41
C LEU A 34 -18.20 -4.95 1.32
N TYR A 35 -17.70 -6.11 1.73
CA TYR A 35 -18.42 -7.01 2.62
C TYR A 35 -18.78 -6.32 3.94
N LEU A 36 -17.83 -5.58 4.53
CA LEU A 36 -18.03 -4.85 5.78
C LEU A 36 -18.97 -3.66 5.63
N VAL A 37 -18.91 -2.93 4.51
CA VAL A 37 -19.84 -1.83 4.19
C VAL A 37 -21.28 -2.33 4.09
N LEU A 38 -21.48 -3.47 3.42
CA LEU A 38 -22.80 -4.05 3.18
C LEU A 38 -23.41 -4.73 4.41
N ASN A 39 -22.57 -5.35 5.25
CA ASN A 39 -23.04 -6.21 6.35
C ASN A 39 -22.73 -5.64 7.74
N GLY A 40 -21.98 -4.54 7.86
CA GLY A 40 -21.42 -4.06 9.13
C GLY A 40 -22.44 -3.82 10.24
N GLU A 41 -23.60 -3.23 9.93
CA GLU A 41 -24.65 -2.98 10.92
C GLU A 41 -25.30 -4.27 11.45
N LYS A 42 -25.46 -5.27 10.58
CA LYS A 42 -25.95 -6.60 10.93
C LYS A 42 -24.92 -7.32 11.81
N LEU A 43 -23.65 -7.29 11.39
CA LEU A 43 -22.52 -7.90 12.10
C LEU A 43 -22.26 -7.28 13.48
N LEU A 44 -22.69 -6.04 13.74
CA LEU A 44 -22.63 -5.42 15.07
C LEU A 44 -23.76 -5.86 16.00
N LYS A 45 -24.90 -6.30 15.44
CA LYS A 45 -26.12 -6.69 16.16
C LYS A 45 -26.19 -8.18 16.45
N GLU A 46 -25.58 -9.02 15.62
CA GLU A 46 -25.57 -10.48 15.76
C GLU A 46 -24.53 -10.97 16.79
N SER A 47 -24.87 -12.02 17.54
CA SER A 47 -23.95 -12.76 18.42
C SER A 47 -22.98 -13.61 17.59
N GLU A 48 -21.83 -13.97 18.16
CA GLU A 48 -20.72 -14.70 17.50
C GLU A 48 -21.10 -16.10 16.94
N GLU A 49 -22.33 -16.56 17.15
CA GLU A 49 -22.80 -17.93 16.88
C GLU A 49 -23.19 -18.21 15.41
N LEU A 50 -23.26 -17.20 14.54
CA LEU A 50 -23.59 -17.35 13.11
C LEU A 50 -22.37 -17.42 12.17
N GLU A 51 -21.16 -17.57 12.70
CA GLU A 51 -19.90 -17.57 11.91
C GLU A 51 -19.69 -18.84 11.04
N GLU A 52 -20.53 -19.88 11.13
CA GLU A 52 -20.24 -21.21 10.55
C GLU A 52 -20.66 -21.44 9.07
N GLN A 53 -21.44 -20.56 8.43
CA GLN A 53 -21.95 -20.83 7.06
C GLN A 53 -21.43 -19.91 5.95
N ILE A 54 -20.48 -19.03 6.24
CA ILE A 54 -19.86 -18.19 5.21
C ILE A 54 -18.53 -18.82 4.84
N GLU A 55 -18.37 -19.19 3.57
CA GLU A 55 -17.10 -19.58 2.97
C GLU A 55 -16.06 -18.51 3.36
N LYS A 56 -15.19 -18.83 4.33
CA LYS A 56 -14.29 -17.86 4.98
C LYS A 56 -13.22 -17.43 3.98
N LYS A 57 -13.50 -16.41 3.18
CA LYS A 57 -12.46 -15.65 2.49
C LYS A 57 -11.63 -14.94 3.56
N THR A 58 -10.50 -15.54 3.90
CA THR A 58 -9.63 -15.04 4.96
C THR A 58 -8.77 -13.91 4.39
N ASP A 59 -8.84 -12.73 5.00
CA ASP A 59 -7.99 -11.57 4.67
C ASP A 59 -7.25 -11.13 5.94
N ILE A 60 -6.08 -10.52 5.75
CA ILE A 60 -5.22 -10.04 6.82
C ILE A 60 -5.42 -8.53 6.97
N PHE A 61 -6.02 -8.11 8.08
CA PHE A 61 -6.09 -6.70 8.44
C PHE A 61 -4.77 -6.23 9.04
N VAL A 62 -4.19 -5.16 8.48
CA VAL A 62 -2.93 -4.58 8.93
C VAL A 62 -3.20 -3.20 9.51
N ASN A 63 -3.06 -3.07 10.83
CA ASN A 63 -3.00 -1.78 11.50
C ASN A 63 -1.59 -1.56 12.01
N TRP A 64 -0.97 -0.47 11.55
CA TRP A 64 0.34 -0.04 12.03
C TRP A 64 0.37 1.47 12.29
N ASP A 65 -0.79 2.05 12.63
CA ASP A 65 -0.98 3.48 12.89
C ASP A 65 -0.05 3.99 14.00
N ASP A 66 0.20 3.16 15.01
CA ASP A 66 1.18 3.46 16.05
C ASP A 66 2.54 3.78 15.44
N ILE A 67 3.00 3.00 14.46
CA ILE A 67 4.27 3.30 13.80
C ILE A 67 4.15 4.54 12.91
N LYS A 68 3.12 4.60 12.05
CA LYS A 68 2.90 5.67 11.06
C LYS A 68 2.80 7.08 11.67
N ILE A 69 2.21 7.22 12.85
CA ILE A 69 1.97 8.54 13.46
C ILE A 69 3.21 9.16 14.10
N SER A 70 4.27 8.39 14.34
CA SER A 70 5.48 8.88 15.01
C SER A 70 6.65 9.04 14.02
N PRO A 71 7.12 10.26 13.75
CA PRO A 71 8.28 10.49 12.88
C PRO A 71 9.54 9.75 13.35
N LYS A 72 9.70 9.58 14.67
CA LYS A 72 10.83 8.82 15.24
C LYS A 72 10.74 7.34 14.89
N ARG A 73 9.55 6.74 14.99
CA ARG A 73 9.35 5.33 14.64
C ARG A 73 9.46 5.10 13.14
N LEU A 74 8.93 6.02 12.33
CA LEU A 74 9.12 6.00 10.88
C LEU A 74 10.61 6.01 10.51
N ARG A 75 11.44 6.87 11.11
CA ARG A 75 12.89 6.86 10.88
C ARG A 75 13.55 5.52 11.18
N CYS A 76 13.15 4.85 12.25
CA CYS A 76 13.68 3.52 12.55
C CYS A 76 13.30 2.49 11.47
N ILE A 77 12.06 2.54 10.97
CA ILE A 77 11.60 1.67 9.88
C ILE A 77 12.33 1.98 8.58
N THR A 78 12.47 3.25 8.23
CA THR A 78 13.13 3.64 6.97
C THR A 78 14.61 3.34 6.98
N SER A 79 15.29 3.39 8.13
CA SER A 79 16.70 3.00 8.19
C SER A 79 16.91 1.51 7.86
N ILE A 80 15.98 0.64 8.27
CA ILE A 80 15.96 -0.77 7.85
C ILE A 80 15.71 -0.86 6.34
N MET A 81 14.74 -0.10 5.81
CA MET A 81 14.46 -0.05 4.37
C MET A 81 15.69 0.41 3.57
N CYS A 82 16.42 1.42 4.05
CA CYS A 82 17.65 1.92 3.43
C CYS A 82 18.75 0.85 3.40
N ASP A 83 18.94 0.09 4.48
CA ASP A 83 19.84 -1.07 4.49
C ASP A 83 19.46 -2.10 3.43
N MET A 84 18.16 -2.39 3.33
CA MET A 84 17.59 -3.27 2.30
C MET A 84 17.62 -2.68 0.88
N LEU A 85 18.12 -1.46 0.65
CA LEU A 85 18.26 -0.90 -0.69
C LEU A 85 19.73 -0.73 -1.11
N LYS A 86 20.70 -1.09 -0.24
CA LYS A 86 22.14 -0.82 -0.44
C LYS A 86 22.75 -1.45 -1.69
N ASP A 87 22.22 -2.59 -2.12
CA ASP A 87 22.67 -3.33 -3.31
C ASP A 87 21.92 -2.95 -4.59
N ILE A 88 20.97 -2.02 -4.51
CA ILE A 88 20.26 -1.47 -5.67
C ILE A 88 20.91 -0.13 -6.03
N ASP A 89 21.39 -0.02 -7.27
CA ASP A 89 21.87 1.25 -7.82
C ASP A 89 20.71 2.05 -8.43
N PHE A 90 20.40 3.20 -7.82
CA PHE A 90 19.33 4.10 -8.22
C PHE A 90 19.61 5.55 -7.81
N GLU A 91 18.84 6.48 -8.37
CA GLU A 91 19.04 7.92 -8.22
C GLU A 91 17.82 8.64 -7.65
N VAL A 92 16.63 8.06 -7.81
CA VAL A 92 15.35 8.68 -7.42
C VAL A 92 14.52 7.72 -6.56
N VAL A 93 14.03 8.21 -5.44
CA VAL A 93 12.98 7.57 -4.64
C VAL A 93 11.62 8.08 -5.10
N LEU A 94 10.74 7.17 -5.51
CA LEU A 94 9.39 7.46 -5.94
C LEU A 94 8.39 6.98 -4.88
N GLY A 95 7.89 7.89 -4.05
CA GLY A 95 6.86 7.59 -3.06
C GLY A 95 5.48 7.50 -3.71
N ILE A 96 4.77 6.39 -3.51
CA ILE A 96 3.38 6.23 -3.93
C ILE A 96 2.47 6.98 -2.95
N SER A 97 1.58 7.81 -3.48
CA SER A 97 0.57 8.48 -2.68
C SER A 97 -0.45 7.46 -2.14
N THR A 98 -0.86 7.51 -0.87
CA THR A 98 -0.41 8.45 0.19
C THR A 98 0.63 7.85 1.13
N GLY A 99 0.56 6.54 1.39
CA GLY A 99 1.34 5.84 2.42
C GLY A 99 2.84 5.78 2.16
N GLY A 100 3.25 5.71 0.89
CA GLY A 100 4.65 5.73 0.47
C GLY A 100 5.35 7.08 0.59
N ILE A 101 4.61 8.21 0.70
CA ILE A 101 5.20 9.55 0.71
C ILE A 101 6.08 9.78 1.95
N PRO A 102 5.60 9.59 3.20
CA PRO A 102 6.43 9.81 4.39
C PRO A 102 7.66 8.91 4.43
N LEU A 103 7.52 7.66 3.97
CA LEU A 103 8.63 6.70 3.89
C LEU A 103 9.66 7.14 2.84
N GLY A 104 9.20 7.49 1.64
CA GLY A 104 10.06 7.88 0.53
C GLY A 104 10.85 9.16 0.81
N ILE A 105 10.25 10.13 1.52
CA ILE A 105 10.97 11.36 1.94
C ILE A 105 12.16 11.01 2.85
N LEU A 106 11.94 10.16 3.85
CA LEU A 106 12.99 9.78 4.80
C LEU A 106 14.07 8.90 4.14
N ILE A 107 13.69 7.99 3.24
CA ILE A 107 14.66 7.17 2.47
C ILE A 107 15.49 8.05 1.53
N SER A 108 14.86 9.02 0.87
CA SER A 108 15.55 9.98 0.00
C SER A 108 16.55 10.82 0.78
N GLU A 109 16.19 11.26 1.98
CA GLU A 109 17.08 12.01 2.88
C GLU A 109 18.25 11.15 3.36
N GLU A 110 18.01 9.94 3.85
CA GLU A 110 19.04 9.06 4.40
C GLU A 110 20.03 8.53 3.34
N LEU A 111 19.58 8.36 2.09
CA LEU A 111 20.42 7.87 0.98
C LEU A 111 20.92 8.98 0.03
N GLU A 112 20.63 10.25 0.34
CA GLU A 112 20.97 11.42 -0.48
C GLU A 112 20.52 11.28 -1.95
N LYS A 113 19.28 10.81 -2.15
CA LYS A 113 18.66 10.59 -3.47
C LYS A 113 17.61 11.65 -3.76
N ASP A 114 17.30 11.88 -5.02
CA ASP A 114 16.18 12.77 -5.38
C ASP A 114 14.84 12.13 -5.00
N PHE A 115 13.85 12.94 -4.65
CA PHE A 115 12.51 12.48 -4.31
C PHE A 115 11.46 12.90 -5.35
N SER A 116 10.52 12.01 -5.62
CA SER A 116 9.33 12.30 -6.42
C SER A 116 8.12 11.54 -5.89
N VAL A 117 6.92 11.97 -6.31
CA VAL A 117 5.66 11.38 -5.87
C VAL A 117 4.87 10.86 -7.07
N TYR A 118 4.45 9.60 -6.98
CA TYR A 118 3.49 9.01 -7.90
C TYR A 118 2.08 9.09 -7.31
N ILE A 119 1.13 9.63 -8.07
CA ILE A 119 -0.29 9.70 -7.70
C ILE A 119 -1.03 8.63 -8.51
N PRO A 120 -1.53 7.56 -7.86
CA PRO A 120 -2.26 6.48 -8.53
C PRO A 120 -3.54 6.96 -9.21
N LYS A 121 -3.96 6.27 -10.29
CA LYS A 121 -5.21 6.59 -11.00
C LYS A 121 -6.43 6.65 -10.07
N LYS A 122 -6.51 5.73 -9.10
CA LYS A 122 -7.63 5.64 -8.15
C LYS A 122 -7.84 6.93 -7.33
N HIS A 123 -6.82 7.76 -7.15
CA HIS A 123 -6.92 9.04 -6.45
C HIS A 123 -7.36 10.20 -7.38
N LEU A 124 -7.51 9.96 -8.67
CA LEU A 124 -7.90 10.95 -9.67
C LEU A 124 -9.40 10.86 -9.94
N GLN A 125 -10.21 11.49 -9.08
CA GLN A 125 -11.66 11.53 -9.27
C GLN A 125 -12.03 12.28 -10.58
N GLY A 126 -13.05 11.76 -11.29
CA GLY A 126 -13.73 12.47 -12.39
C GLY A 126 -13.11 12.37 -13.78
N ARG A 127 -12.08 11.53 -14.00
CA ARG A 127 -11.48 11.33 -15.34
C ARG A 127 -11.27 9.84 -15.62
N GLU A 128 -12.25 9.19 -16.21
CA GLU A 128 -12.18 7.76 -16.58
C GLU A 128 -10.97 7.40 -17.48
N LYS A 129 -10.38 8.41 -18.15
CA LYS A 129 -9.23 8.30 -19.06
C LYS A 129 -7.87 8.73 -18.49
N THR A 130 -7.74 9.12 -17.22
CA THR A 130 -6.42 9.44 -16.67
C THR A 130 -5.68 8.18 -16.22
N ILE A 131 -4.40 8.11 -16.58
CA ILE A 131 -3.41 7.23 -15.95
C ILE A 131 -2.90 7.88 -14.66
N GLY A 132 -2.42 7.11 -13.69
CA GLY A 132 -1.64 7.69 -12.59
C GLY A 132 -0.44 8.47 -13.13
N PHE A 133 0.03 9.46 -12.39
CA PHE A 133 1.08 10.36 -12.88
C PHE A 133 2.05 10.78 -11.78
N ILE A 134 3.24 11.21 -12.20
CA ILE A 134 4.22 11.82 -11.30
C ILE A 134 4.01 13.34 -11.25
N GLY A 135 3.75 13.84 -10.04
CA GLY A 135 3.52 15.27 -9.82
C GLY A 135 4.83 16.06 -9.80
N HIS A 136 4.90 17.16 -10.56
CA HIS A 136 6.08 18.06 -10.69
C HIS A 136 7.40 17.34 -11.05
N ASN A 137 8.42 18.07 -11.51
CA ASN A 137 9.78 17.54 -11.74
C ASN A 137 9.94 16.31 -12.68
N TYR A 138 8.93 15.94 -13.47
CA TYR A 138 8.97 14.83 -14.44
C TYR A 138 10.22 14.83 -15.34
N GLN A 139 10.64 16.01 -15.79
CA GLN A 139 11.82 16.14 -16.65
C GLN A 139 13.12 15.73 -15.94
N ARG A 140 13.20 15.88 -14.62
CA ARG A 140 14.39 15.55 -13.81
C ARG A 140 14.55 14.06 -13.52
N ILE A 141 13.50 13.26 -13.70
CA ILE A 141 13.52 11.82 -13.43
C ILE A 141 13.64 10.98 -14.70
N LYS A 142 13.60 11.62 -15.87
CA LYS A 142 13.62 10.92 -17.15
C LYS A 142 14.94 10.18 -17.35
N GLY A 143 14.86 8.88 -17.67
CA GLY A 143 16.01 8.01 -17.95
C GLY A 143 16.81 7.58 -16.73
N ARG A 144 16.36 7.92 -15.51
CA ARG A 144 17.10 7.64 -14.26
C ARG A 144 16.62 6.37 -13.59
N GLY A 145 17.49 5.80 -12.77
CA GLY A 145 17.17 4.65 -11.91
C GLY A 145 16.23 5.05 -10.78
N ILE A 146 15.08 4.40 -10.68
CA ILE A 146 14.00 4.75 -9.75
C ILE A 146 13.66 3.56 -8.85
N VAL A 147 13.61 3.79 -7.54
CA VAL A 147 13.04 2.83 -6.58
C VAL A 147 11.65 3.32 -6.15
N VAL A 148 10.67 2.43 -6.23
CA VAL A 148 9.29 2.69 -5.82
C VAL A 148 9.10 2.37 -4.34
N VAL A 149 8.46 3.26 -3.60
CA VAL A 149 8.21 3.09 -2.15
C VAL A 149 6.72 3.18 -1.87
N ASP A 150 6.19 2.22 -1.13
CA ASP A 150 4.83 2.25 -0.58
C ASP A 150 4.82 1.69 0.85
N ASP A 151 3.70 1.75 1.55
CA ASP A 151 3.58 1.14 2.87
C ASP A 151 3.17 -0.33 2.85
N VAL A 152 2.02 -0.64 2.22
CA VAL A 152 1.40 -1.97 2.27
C VAL A 152 1.03 -2.45 0.88
N ILE A 153 1.51 -3.64 0.52
CA ILE A 153 1.07 -4.38 -0.68
C ILE A 153 -0.11 -5.26 -0.32
N THR A 154 -1.22 -5.04 -1.03
CA THR A 154 -2.33 -6.00 -1.16
C THR A 154 -2.17 -6.77 -2.46
N SER A 155 -2.95 -6.50 -3.50
CA SER A 155 -2.83 -7.22 -4.78
C SER A 155 -1.59 -6.87 -5.62
N GLY A 156 -0.81 -5.87 -5.21
CA GLY A 156 0.33 -5.35 -6.00
C GLY A 156 -0.06 -4.45 -7.17
N ASN A 157 -1.36 -4.23 -7.45
CA ASN A 157 -1.82 -3.46 -8.61
C ASN A 157 -1.27 -2.02 -8.65
N THR A 158 -1.21 -1.33 -7.52
CA THR A 158 -0.72 0.06 -7.45
C THR A 158 0.76 0.15 -7.76
N ILE A 159 1.57 -0.78 -7.22
CA ILE A 159 3.00 -0.87 -7.56
C ILE A 159 3.17 -1.24 -9.03
N LYS A 160 2.42 -2.21 -9.55
CA LYS A 160 2.43 -2.55 -10.97
C LYS A 160 2.11 -1.35 -11.88
N GLU A 161 1.09 -0.57 -11.53
CA GLU A 161 0.73 0.67 -12.25
C GLU A 161 1.90 1.66 -12.25
N SER A 162 2.51 1.89 -11.08
CA SER A 162 3.65 2.80 -10.94
C SER A 162 4.89 2.32 -11.71
N ILE A 163 5.22 1.03 -11.69
CA ILE A 163 6.33 0.44 -12.44
C ILE A 163 6.10 0.63 -13.94
N ASN A 164 4.90 0.32 -14.42
CA ASN A 164 4.57 0.51 -15.84
C ASN A 164 4.65 1.98 -16.27
N TYR A 165 4.24 2.91 -15.41
CA TYR A 165 4.43 4.33 -15.64
C TYR A 165 5.92 4.69 -15.71
N VAL A 166 6.72 4.21 -14.74
CA VAL A 166 8.16 4.45 -14.67
C VAL A 166 8.88 3.90 -15.91
N LYS A 167 8.54 2.71 -16.39
CA LYS A 167 9.11 2.13 -17.64
C LYS A 167 8.93 3.02 -18.86
N GLY A 168 7.87 3.85 -18.90
CA GLY A 168 7.65 4.78 -20.00
C GLY A 168 8.59 5.98 -19.98
N ILE A 169 9.31 6.22 -18.88
CA ILE A 169 9.94 7.52 -18.61
C ILE A 169 11.37 7.38 -18.06
N GLY A 170 11.69 6.26 -17.42
CA GLY A 170 12.94 5.97 -16.72
C GLY A 170 13.08 4.47 -16.47
N ASP A 171 13.86 4.09 -15.47
CA ASP A 171 14.24 2.69 -15.23
C ASP A 171 13.84 2.25 -13.81
N PRO A 172 12.83 1.38 -13.65
CA PRO A 172 12.42 0.90 -12.34
C PRO A 172 13.40 -0.16 -11.81
N ARG A 173 14.19 0.22 -10.80
CA ARG A 173 15.29 -0.59 -10.23
C ARG A 173 14.83 -1.54 -9.12
N GLY A 174 13.72 -1.22 -8.47
CA GLY A 174 13.16 -2.02 -7.40
C GLY A 174 11.91 -1.36 -6.81
N ALA A 175 11.16 -2.13 -6.03
CA ALA A 175 10.14 -1.60 -5.14
C ALA A 175 10.42 -2.07 -3.71
N ILE A 176 10.07 -1.24 -2.73
CA ILE A 176 10.16 -1.60 -1.32
C ILE A 176 8.92 -1.16 -0.56
N VAL A 177 8.42 -2.04 0.31
CA VAL A 177 7.29 -1.76 1.19
C VAL A 177 7.56 -2.20 2.62
N VAL A 178 6.75 -1.72 3.55
CA VAL A 178 6.83 -2.19 4.94
C VAL A 178 6.18 -3.56 5.06
N ILE A 179 4.99 -3.75 4.48
CA ILE A 179 4.20 -4.97 4.68
C ILE A 179 3.69 -5.49 3.34
N ASP A 180 3.93 -6.76 3.06
CA ASP A 180 3.42 -7.46 1.89
C ASP A 180 2.47 -8.58 2.32
N LYS A 181 1.19 -8.44 1.96
CA LYS A 181 0.13 -9.40 2.26
C LYS A 181 -0.03 -10.50 1.22
N SER A 182 0.71 -10.44 0.12
CA SER A 182 0.54 -11.33 -1.04
C SER A 182 1.81 -12.10 -1.41
N GLY A 183 2.93 -11.85 -0.73
CA GLY A 183 4.18 -12.58 -0.95
C GLY A 183 4.78 -12.30 -2.33
N ILE A 184 4.62 -11.08 -2.83
CA ILE A 184 5.08 -10.69 -4.16
C ILE A 184 6.57 -10.36 -4.08
N GLU A 185 7.39 -11.13 -4.79
CA GLU A 185 8.85 -10.94 -4.84
C GLU A 185 9.30 -10.16 -6.08
N GLU A 186 8.48 -10.14 -7.13
CA GLU A 186 8.76 -9.47 -8.39
C GLU A 186 7.46 -8.98 -9.04
N ILE A 187 7.50 -7.79 -9.65
CA ILE A 187 6.43 -7.27 -10.49
C ILE A 187 7.05 -6.79 -11.79
N GLU A 188 6.62 -7.37 -12.92
CA GLU A 188 7.04 -6.95 -14.26
C GLU A 188 8.58 -6.95 -14.44
N GLY A 189 9.29 -7.93 -13.88
CA GLY A 189 10.76 -7.99 -13.93
C GLY A 189 11.50 -7.09 -12.93
N VAL A 190 10.76 -6.41 -12.04
CA VAL A 190 11.33 -5.50 -11.03
C VAL A 190 11.21 -6.15 -9.64
N PRO A 191 12.30 -6.28 -8.87
CA PRO A 191 12.27 -6.93 -7.57
C PRO A 191 11.47 -6.13 -6.55
N VAL A 192 10.71 -6.83 -5.71
CA VAL A 192 9.90 -6.26 -4.63
C VAL A 192 10.45 -6.73 -3.28
N ARG A 193 10.86 -5.78 -2.45
CA ARG A 193 11.34 -6.01 -1.08
C ARG A 193 10.24 -5.63 -0.08
N ALA A 194 10.12 -6.41 0.99
CA ALA A 194 9.19 -6.13 2.07
C ALA A 194 9.87 -6.39 3.41
N LEU A 195 9.67 -5.51 4.40
CA LEU A 195 10.16 -5.74 5.77
C LEU A 195 9.43 -6.94 6.40
N PHE A 196 8.12 -7.02 6.16
CA PHE A 196 7.28 -8.10 6.64
C PHE A 196 6.49 -8.70 5.49
N ARG A 197 6.51 -10.03 5.38
CA ARG A 197 5.55 -10.78 4.56
C ARG A 197 4.58 -11.50 5.48
N VAL A 198 3.29 -11.33 5.21
CA VAL A 198 2.21 -11.91 6.03
C VAL A 198 1.34 -12.78 5.15
N GLY A 199 0.99 -13.96 5.64
CA GLY A 199 0.14 -14.92 4.96
C GLY A 199 -0.70 -15.71 5.95
N THR A 200 -1.71 -16.39 5.45
CA THR A 200 -2.54 -17.31 6.23
C THR A 200 -2.05 -18.73 6.00
N VAL A 201 -1.93 -19.51 7.07
CA VAL A 201 -1.66 -20.96 6.97
C VAL A 201 -2.98 -21.68 7.19
N GLU A 202 -3.45 -22.37 6.17
CA GLU A 202 -4.59 -23.28 6.30
C GLU A 202 -4.11 -24.61 6.84
N LEU A 203 -4.55 -24.98 8.04
CA LEU A 203 -4.36 -26.31 8.58
C LEU A 203 -5.54 -27.16 8.14
N SER A 204 -5.33 -28.00 7.12
CA SER A 204 -6.26 -29.09 6.84
C SER A 204 -6.28 -30.04 8.04
N ARG A 205 -7.47 -30.29 8.58
CA ARG A 205 -7.71 -31.38 9.54
C ARG A 205 -7.94 -32.68 8.81
#